data_AF-A0A962XWE6-F1
#
_entry.id   AF-A0A962XWE6-F1
#
_cell.length_a   1.000
_cell.length_b   1.000
_cell.length_c   1.000
_cell.angle_alpha   90.00
_cell.angle_beta   90.00
_cell.angle_gamma   90.00
#
_symmetry.space_group_name_H-M   'P 1'
#
loop_
_entity.id
_entity.type
_entity.pdbx_description
1 polymer ?
#
loop_
_entity_poly.entity_id
_entity_poly.type
_entity_poly.pdbx_seq_one_letter_code
_entity_poly.pdbx_strand_id
1 'polypeptide(L)'
;FDNKAASVDVLLNAIERVAKEKGGKQAVLDRAQAIRQQAASAQKMAAGGDIQSARKQLDTTYEQAKLELEKLREGETLVRTLDFASPEEEYRYELDRNDTHKMLLTVLLSDKDKSPGMQKLIDGYVEKSGDLRQQAEQAAARGAFKKGVQDLEEATRYLQRAIRSAGVYIPG
;
A
#
# COMPACT_ATOMS: atom_id res chain seq x y z
N PHE A 1 23.92 22.77 3.09
CA PHE A 1 24.28 22.15 1.80
C PHE A 1 24.46 20.66 2.03
N ASP A 2 25.35 20.27 2.93
CA ASP A 2 25.70 18.87 3.23
C ASP A 2 24.52 17.98 3.61
N ASN A 3 23.61 18.44 4.48
CA ASN A 3 22.40 17.69 4.83
C ASN A 3 21.55 17.36 3.59
N LYS A 4 21.44 18.30 2.64
CA LYS A 4 20.65 18.09 1.43
C LYS A 4 21.36 17.13 0.46
N ALA A 5 22.69 17.19 0.40
CA ALA A 5 23.48 16.27 -0.41
C ALA A 5 23.35 14.83 0.11
N ALA A 6 23.43 14.64 1.42
CA ALA A 6 23.17 13.36 2.07
C ALA A 6 21.75 12.85 1.76
N SER A 7 20.73 13.72 1.80
CA SER A 7 19.36 13.34 1.44
C SER A 7 19.24 12.90 -0.01
N VAL A 8 19.92 13.57 -0.96
CA VAL A 8 19.94 13.17 -2.37
C VAL A 8 20.55 11.79 -2.53
N ASP A 9 21.67 11.49 -1.87
CA ASP A 9 22.31 10.18 -1.93
C ASP A 9 21.42 9.06 -1.37
N VAL A 10 20.74 9.33 -0.25
CA VAL A 10 19.77 8.38 0.34
C VAL A 10 18.62 8.09 -0.63
N LEU A 11 18.06 9.11 -1.28
CA LEU A 11 16.97 8.95 -2.25
C LEU A 11 17.44 8.16 -3.47
N LEU A 12 18.62 8.45 -4.00
CA LEU A 12 19.19 7.73 -5.14
C LEU A 12 19.43 6.25 -4.84
N ASN A 13 20.00 5.94 -3.67
CA ASN A 13 20.18 4.56 -3.24
C ASN A 13 18.85 3.83 -3.07
N ALA A 14 17.81 4.52 -2.59
CA ALA A 14 16.47 3.96 -2.50
C ALA A 14 15.85 3.68 -3.88
N ILE A 15 16.01 4.59 -4.86
CA ILE A 15 15.56 4.38 -6.24
C ILE A 15 16.22 3.15 -6.85
N GLU A 16 17.55 3.02 -6.73
CA GLU A 16 18.29 1.89 -7.29
C GLU A 16 17.88 0.56 -6.68
N ARG A 17 17.69 0.51 -5.36
CA ARG A 17 17.22 -0.68 -4.67
C ARG A 17 15.85 -1.10 -5.18
N VAL A 18 14.90 -0.16 -5.21
CA VAL A 18 13.53 -0.45 -5.66
C VAL A 18 13.48 -0.82 -7.15
N ALA A 19 14.31 -0.19 -7.99
CA ALA A 19 14.41 -0.54 -9.40
C ALA A 19 14.96 -1.96 -9.61
N LYS A 20 15.92 -2.39 -8.79
CA LYS A 20 16.45 -3.77 -8.77
C LYS A 20 15.42 -4.79 -8.27
N GLU A 21 14.72 -4.48 -7.17
CA GLU A 21 13.61 -5.29 -6.64
C GLU A 21 12.53 -5.55 -7.71
N LYS A 22 12.34 -4.59 -8.64
CA LYS A 22 11.37 -4.67 -9.74
C LYS A 22 11.92 -5.20 -11.06
N GLY A 23 12.93 -6.07 -11.02
CA GLY A 23 13.47 -6.72 -12.22
C GLY A 23 14.40 -5.83 -13.05
N GLY A 24 15.04 -4.83 -12.43
CA GLY A 24 16.09 -4.04 -13.08
C GLY A 24 15.54 -3.08 -14.14
N LYS A 25 14.65 -2.15 -13.74
CA LYS A 25 14.11 -1.10 -14.62
C LYS A 25 15.22 -0.18 -15.13
N GLN A 26 15.87 -0.54 -16.24
CA GLN A 26 17.05 0.15 -16.77
C GLN A 26 16.84 1.66 -16.93
N ALA A 27 15.70 2.08 -17.48
CA ALA A 27 15.38 3.50 -17.63
C ALA A 27 15.35 4.30 -16.30
N VAL A 28 14.99 3.64 -15.20
CA VAL A 28 14.99 4.26 -13.85
C VAL A 28 16.42 4.33 -13.30
N LEU A 29 17.23 3.29 -13.55
CA LEU A 29 18.64 3.29 -13.18
C LEU A 29 19.43 4.37 -13.95
N ASP A 30 19.16 4.53 -15.24
CA ASP A 30 19.80 5.55 -16.08
C ASP A 30 19.44 6.96 -15.59
N ARG A 31 18.18 7.20 -15.19
CA ARG A 31 17.76 8.48 -14.59
C ARG A 31 18.41 8.71 -13.23
N ALA A 32 18.46 7.69 -12.37
CA ALA A 32 19.15 7.80 -11.08
C ALA A 32 20.62 8.17 -11.27
N GLN A 33 21.29 7.58 -12.27
CA GLN A 33 22.66 7.92 -12.61
C GLN A 33 22.80 9.35 -13.13
N ALA A 34 21.88 9.84 -13.96
CA ALA A 34 21.88 11.23 -14.43
C ALA A 34 21.70 12.23 -13.27
N ILE A 35 20.78 11.95 -12.34
CA ILE A 35 20.57 12.76 -11.13
C ILE A 35 21.83 12.74 -10.24
N ARG A 36 22.50 11.59 -10.11
CA ARG A 36 23.77 11.47 -9.38
C ARG A 36 24.88 12.35 -9.98
N GLN A 37 24.98 12.41 -11.31
CA GLN A 37 25.94 13.27 -11.99
C GLN A 37 25.66 14.76 -11.72
N GLN A 38 24.39 15.16 -11.65
CA GLN A 38 24.01 16.53 -11.29
C GLN A 38 24.36 16.87 -9.84
N ALA A 39 24.14 15.94 -8.90
CA ALA A 39 24.55 16.09 -7.50
C ALA A 39 26.07 16.30 -7.38
N ALA A 40 26.85 15.48 -8.10
CA ALA A 40 28.31 15.60 -8.14
C ALA A 40 28.76 16.95 -8.74
N SER A 41 28.05 17.46 -9.74
CA SER A 41 28.31 18.80 -10.30
C SER A 41 28.08 19.90 -9.26
N ALA A 42 26.97 19.83 -8.51
CA ALA A 42 26.68 20.77 -7.43
C ALA A 42 27.76 20.73 -6.33
N GLN A 43 28.27 19.55 -5.97
CA GLN A 43 29.37 19.41 -5.02
C GLN A 43 30.67 20.06 -5.52
N LYS A 44 30.99 19.93 -6.82
CA LYS A 44 32.15 20.61 -7.43
C LYS A 44 32.01 22.13 -7.40
N MET A 45 30.81 22.66 -7.69
CA MET A 45 30.53 24.11 -7.58
C MET A 45 30.74 24.61 -6.16
N ALA A 46 30.26 23.85 -5.16
CA ALA A 46 30.45 24.19 -3.75
C ALA A 46 31.93 24.19 -3.35
N ALA A 47 32.69 23.18 -3.79
CA ALA A 47 34.14 23.09 -3.55
C ALA A 47 34.91 24.24 -4.22
N GLY A 48 34.42 24.75 -5.35
CA GLY A 48 34.95 25.93 -6.03
C GLY A 48 34.54 27.28 -5.42
N GLY A 49 33.79 27.28 -4.32
CA GLY A 49 33.35 28.48 -3.61
C GLY A 49 32.00 29.05 -4.10
N ASP A 50 31.43 28.52 -5.19
CA ASP A 50 30.10 28.92 -5.66
C ASP A 50 28.99 28.16 -4.93
N ILE A 51 28.83 28.50 -3.65
CA ILE A 51 27.87 27.86 -2.75
C ILE A 51 26.42 28.17 -3.17
N GLN A 52 26.15 29.33 -3.78
CA GLN A 52 24.79 29.72 -4.18
C GLN A 52 24.29 28.88 -5.36
N SER A 53 25.06 28.77 -6.44
CA SER A 53 24.70 27.94 -7.59
C SER A 53 24.62 26.47 -7.20
N ALA A 54 25.56 26.01 -6.38
CA ALA A 54 25.57 24.65 -5.85
C ALA A 54 24.26 24.32 -5.10
N ARG A 55 23.79 25.21 -4.21
CA ARG A 55 22.54 25.01 -3.47
C ARG A 55 21.34 24.91 -4.40
N LYS A 56 21.22 25.82 -5.37
CA LYS A 56 20.10 25.83 -6.33
C LYS A 56 20.06 24.56 -7.18
N GLN A 57 21.23 24.10 -7.64
CA GLN A 57 21.35 22.85 -8.38
C GLN A 57 20.94 21.67 -7.50
N LEU A 58 21.43 21.63 -6.25
CA LEU A 58 21.16 20.53 -5.33
C LEU A 58 19.68 20.46 -4.90
N ASP A 59 19.01 21.60 -4.76
CA ASP A 59 17.56 21.65 -4.52
C ASP A 59 16.79 21.06 -5.70
N THR A 60 17.19 21.38 -6.93
CA THR A 60 16.59 20.82 -8.15
C THR A 60 16.79 19.30 -8.21
N THR A 61 18.02 18.84 -7.94
CA THR A 61 18.36 17.42 -7.94
C THR A 61 17.60 16.64 -6.85
N TYR A 62 17.40 17.26 -5.68
CA TYR A 62 16.59 16.68 -4.60
C TYR A 62 15.13 16.46 -5.01
N GLU A 63 14.49 17.47 -5.60
CA GLU A 63 13.10 17.32 -6.06
C GLU A 63 12.97 16.28 -7.18
N GLN A 64 13.94 16.20 -8.08
CA GLN A 64 13.97 15.16 -9.11
C GLN A 64 14.10 13.75 -8.53
N ALA A 65 15.00 13.54 -7.56
CA ALA A 65 15.16 12.25 -6.90
C ALA A 65 13.89 11.86 -6.13
N LYS A 66 13.27 12.81 -5.42
CA LYS A 66 12.02 12.59 -4.71
C LYS A 66 10.90 12.17 -5.65
N LEU A 67 10.67 12.91 -6.74
CA LEU A 67 9.64 12.62 -7.73
C LEU A 67 9.86 11.27 -8.43
N GLU A 68 11.11 10.91 -8.74
CA GLU A 68 11.40 9.61 -9.36
C GLU A 68 11.14 8.46 -8.39
N LEU A 69 11.48 8.60 -7.10
CA LEU A 69 11.15 7.62 -6.07
C LEU A 69 9.64 7.49 -5.86
N GLU A 70 8.92 8.61 -5.85
CA GLU A 70 7.45 8.65 -5.75
C GLU A 70 6.83 7.91 -6.93
N LYS A 71 7.16 8.25 -8.18
CA LYS A 71 6.68 7.55 -9.38
C LYS A 71 7.03 6.08 -9.40
N LEU A 72 8.23 5.74 -8.91
CA LEU A 72 8.65 4.36 -8.84
C LEU A 72 7.77 3.57 -7.87
N ARG A 73 7.26 4.20 -6.81
CA ARG A 73 6.39 3.59 -5.79
C ARG A 73 4.90 3.89 -6.01
N GLU A 74 4.56 4.74 -6.96
CA GLU A 74 3.19 5.17 -7.26
C GLU A 74 2.40 3.97 -7.80
N GLY A 75 1.21 3.76 -7.23
CA GLY A 75 0.36 2.61 -7.55
C GLY A 75 0.71 1.31 -6.82
N GLU A 76 1.72 1.30 -5.95
CA GLU A 76 2.02 0.13 -5.12
C GLU A 76 1.34 0.22 -3.75
N THR A 77 0.30 -0.59 -3.57
CA THR A 77 0.01 -1.12 -2.24
C THR A 77 1.24 -1.94 -1.83
N LEU A 78 1.83 -1.64 -0.68
CA LEU A 78 2.90 -2.45 -0.11
C LEU A 78 2.31 -3.83 0.21
N VAL A 79 2.34 -4.75 -0.75
CA VAL A 79 1.91 -6.13 -0.52
C VAL A 79 3.00 -6.76 0.33
N ARG A 80 2.84 -6.66 1.64
CA ARG A 80 3.46 -7.59 2.57
C ARG A 80 2.96 -8.96 2.16
N THR A 81 3.78 -9.75 1.49
CA THR A 81 3.45 -11.14 1.21
C THR A 81 3.30 -11.83 2.55
N LEU A 82 2.10 -12.30 2.85
CA LEU A 82 1.84 -13.12 4.03
C LEU A 82 2.30 -14.53 3.68
N ASP A 83 3.26 -15.04 4.42
CA ASP A 83 3.71 -16.43 4.32
C ASP A 83 3.06 -17.20 5.47
N PHE A 84 2.16 -18.13 5.14
CA PHE A 84 1.45 -18.93 6.12
C PHE A 84 2.05 -20.34 6.15
N ALA A 85 2.38 -20.84 7.35
CA ALA A 85 2.94 -22.17 7.51
C ALA A 85 1.91 -23.28 7.24
N SER A 86 0.60 -22.97 7.29
CA SER A 86 -0.46 -23.90 6.93
C SER A 86 -1.77 -23.22 6.50
N PRO A 87 -2.67 -23.93 5.79
CA PRO A 87 -4.01 -23.42 5.49
C PRO A 87 -4.86 -23.09 6.73
N GLU A 88 -4.59 -23.73 7.87
CA GLU A 88 -5.28 -23.43 9.13
C GLU A 88 -4.82 -22.08 9.71
N GLU A 89 -3.54 -21.76 9.58
CA GLU A 89 -3.00 -20.46 9.98
C GLU A 89 -3.57 -19.34 9.10
N GLU A 90 -3.58 -19.54 7.79
CA GLU A 90 -4.21 -18.64 6.82
C GLU A 90 -5.70 -18.44 7.14
N TYR A 91 -6.42 -19.53 7.45
CA TYR A 91 -7.83 -19.46 7.86
C TYR A 91 -8.03 -18.58 9.09
N ARG A 92 -7.21 -18.76 10.13
CA ARG A 92 -7.28 -17.94 11.35
C ARG A 92 -6.97 -16.47 11.08
N TYR A 93 -6.01 -16.20 10.20
CA TYR A 93 -5.71 -14.83 9.77
C TYR A 93 -6.90 -14.20 9.05
N GLU A 94 -7.50 -14.88 8.07
CA GLU A 94 -8.65 -14.35 7.33
C GLU A 94 -9.89 -14.22 8.23
N LEU A 95 -10.00 -15.04 9.28
CA LEU A 95 -11.05 -14.97 10.28
C LEU A 95 -10.99 -13.64 11.04
N ASP A 96 -9.81 -13.29 11.55
CA ASP A 96 -9.54 -12.02 12.25
C ASP A 96 -9.66 -10.81 11.31
N ARG A 97 -9.19 -10.96 10.07
CA ARG A 97 -9.32 -9.93 9.04
C ARG A 97 -10.79 -9.61 8.75
N ASN A 98 -11.64 -10.63 8.62
CA ASN A 98 -13.07 -10.46 8.41
C ASN A 98 -13.74 -9.75 9.61
N ASP A 99 -13.37 -10.14 10.84
CA ASP A 99 -13.90 -9.54 12.07
C ASP A 99 -13.52 -8.06 12.20
N THR A 100 -12.29 -7.70 11.83
CA THR A 100 -11.82 -6.31 11.78
C THR A 100 -12.66 -5.46 10.81
N HIS A 101 -12.97 -5.98 9.61
CA HIS A 101 -13.81 -5.26 8.64
C HIS A 101 -15.24 -5.10 9.15
N LYS A 102 -15.78 -6.11 9.85
CA LYS A 102 -17.11 -6.04 10.45
C LYS A 102 -17.17 -4.97 11.53
N MET A 103 -16.16 -4.92 12.40
CA MET A 103 -16.05 -3.91 13.44
C MET A 103 -15.96 -2.50 12.83
N LEU A 104 -15.12 -2.31 11.82
CA LEU A 104 -15.00 -1.03 11.12
C LEU A 104 -16.36 -0.59 10.54
N LEU A 105 -17.09 -1.50 9.89
CA LEU A 105 -18.42 -1.19 9.38
C LEU A 105 -19.38 -0.75 10.50
N THR A 106 -19.40 -1.45 11.63
CA THR A 106 -20.22 -1.06 12.80
C THR A 106 -19.91 0.37 13.27
N VAL A 107 -18.63 0.72 13.37
CA VAL A 107 -18.21 2.09 13.74
C VAL A 107 -18.73 3.11 12.72
N LEU A 108 -18.56 2.83 11.41
CA LEU A 108 -18.99 3.74 10.35
C LEU A 108 -20.51 3.96 10.27
N LEU A 109 -21.29 2.97 10.68
CA LEU A 109 -22.75 3.07 10.72
C LEU A 109 -23.27 3.78 11.98
N SER A 110 -22.47 3.85 13.04
CA SER A 110 -22.87 4.48 14.31
C SER A 110 -22.96 6.02 14.20
N ASP A 111 -22.21 6.62 13.27
CA ASP A 111 -22.03 8.08 13.19
C ASP A 111 -22.83 8.77 12.06
N LYS A 112 -23.68 8.07 11.30
CA LYS A 112 -24.29 8.64 10.09
C LYS A 112 -25.74 8.22 9.84
N ASP A 113 -26.62 9.21 9.69
CA ASP A 113 -27.93 9.00 9.08
C ASP A 113 -27.75 8.63 7.60
N LYS A 114 -28.21 7.44 7.22
CA LYS A 114 -28.18 6.93 5.84
C LYS A 114 -29.56 7.01 5.22
N SER A 115 -29.60 7.26 3.92
CA SER A 115 -30.85 7.12 3.18
C SER A 115 -31.34 5.66 3.25
N PRO A 116 -32.65 5.41 3.31
CA PRO A 116 -33.19 4.05 3.44
C PRO A 116 -32.74 3.09 2.32
N GLY A 117 -32.53 3.60 1.11
CA GLY A 117 -32.02 2.81 -0.02
C GLY A 117 -30.57 2.37 0.17
N MET A 118 -29.73 3.24 0.74
CA MET A 118 -28.34 2.91 1.06
C MET A 118 -28.24 1.90 2.21
N GLN A 119 -29.09 2.07 3.23
CA GLN A 119 -29.15 1.13 4.35
C GLN A 119 -29.47 -0.29 3.86
N LYS A 120 -30.51 -0.46 3.03
CA LYS A 120 -30.87 -1.77 2.46
C LYS A 120 -29.73 -2.41 1.65
N LEU A 121 -28.97 -1.60 0.91
CA LEU A 121 -27.83 -2.10 0.14
C LEU A 121 -26.72 -2.62 1.07
N ILE A 122 -26.42 -1.86 2.13
CA ILE A 122 -25.43 -2.23 3.15
C ILE A 122 -25.87 -3.53 3.85
N ASP A 123 -27.13 -3.61 4.27
CA ASP A 123 -27.68 -4.79 4.95
C ASP A 123 -27.55 -6.04 4.10
N GLY A 124 -27.85 -5.96 2.79
CA GLY A 124 -27.69 -7.08 1.87
C GLY A 124 -26.23 -7.55 1.71
N TYR A 125 -25.26 -6.64 1.77
CA TYR A 125 -23.85 -7.03 1.78
C TYR A 125 -23.41 -7.65 3.11
N VAL A 126 -23.93 -7.16 4.23
CA VAL A 126 -23.66 -7.72 5.56
C VAL A 126 -24.23 -9.13 5.67
N GLU A 127 -25.45 -9.35 5.19
CA GLU A 127 -26.10 -10.66 5.15
C GLU A 127 -25.26 -11.66 4.33
N LYS A 128 -24.87 -11.29 3.10
CA LYS A 128 -24.01 -12.15 2.26
C LYS A 128 -22.67 -12.47 2.90
N SER A 129 -22.07 -11.51 3.60
CA SER A 129 -20.85 -11.75 4.36
C SER A 129 -21.07 -12.75 5.50
N GLY A 130 -22.18 -12.62 6.23
CA GLY A 130 -22.57 -13.54 7.30
C GLY A 130 -22.78 -14.97 6.82
N ASP A 131 -23.48 -15.15 5.69
CA ASP A 131 -23.70 -16.47 5.09
C ASP A 131 -22.39 -17.17 4.73
N LEU A 132 -21.46 -16.44 4.12
CA LEU A 132 -20.14 -16.95 3.73
C LEU A 132 -19.26 -17.24 4.94
N ARG A 133 -19.31 -16.38 5.97
CA ARG A 133 -18.62 -16.62 7.24
C ARG A 133 -19.10 -17.92 7.88
N GLN A 134 -20.41 -18.17 7.91
CA GLN A 134 -20.96 -19.40 8.45
C GLN A 134 -20.52 -20.63 7.64
N GLN A 135 -20.50 -20.53 6.30
CA GLN A 135 -19.98 -21.59 5.44
C GLN A 135 -18.50 -21.88 5.71
N ALA A 136 -17.70 -20.82 5.91
CA ALA A 136 -16.29 -20.94 6.22
C ALA A 136 -16.04 -21.67 7.55
N GLU A 137 -16.79 -21.32 8.59
CA GLU A 137 -16.74 -21.97 9.90
C GLU A 137 -17.15 -23.45 9.82
N GLN A 138 -18.21 -23.76 9.06
CA GLN A 138 -18.61 -25.15 8.82
C GLN A 138 -17.56 -25.94 8.04
N ALA A 139 -16.90 -25.33 7.06
CA ALA A 139 -15.81 -25.95 6.31
C ALA A 139 -14.60 -26.22 7.21
N ALA A 140 -14.20 -25.25 8.03
CA ALA A 140 -13.11 -25.39 8.99
C ALA A 140 -13.39 -26.46 10.06
N ALA A 141 -14.62 -26.57 10.54
CA ALA A 141 -15.04 -27.62 11.47
C ALA A 141 -14.86 -29.04 10.90
N ARG A 142 -14.79 -29.19 9.56
CA ARG A 142 -14.50 -30.46 8.87
C ARG A 142 -13.04 -30.57 8.41
N GLY A 143 -12.16 -29.66 8.84
CA GLY A 143 -10.76 -29.59 8.42
C GLY A 143 -10.54 -29.03 7.01
N ALA A 144 -11.59 -28.51 6.35
CA ALA A 144 -11.50 -27.98 4.99
C ALA A 144 -11.07 -26.49 5.00
N PHE A 145 -9.91 -26.21 5.60
CA PHE A 145 -9.41 -24.85 5.84
C PHE A 145 -9.22 -24.03 4.55
N LYS A 146 -8.71 -24.63 3.46
CA LYS A 146 -8.59 -23.93 2.16
C LYS A 146 -9.92 -23.42 1.64
N LYS A 147 -11.00 -24.18 1.82
CA LYS A 147 -12.35 -23.75 1.45
C LYS A 147 -12.83 -22.64 2.40
N GLY A 148 -12.56 -22.79 3.69
CA GLY A 148 -12.84 -21.75 4.69
C GLY A 148 -12.15 -20.41 4.37
N VAL A 149 -10.89 -20.42 3.94
CA VAL A 149 -10.15 -19.24 3.48
C VAL A 149 -10.87 -18.57 2.31
N GLN A 150 -11.21 -19.33 1.26
CA GLN A 150 -11.91 -18.79 0.09
C GLN A 150 -13.24 -18.13 0.46
N ASP A 151 -13.99 -18.77 1.36
CA ASP A 151 -15.27 -18.25 1.85
C ASP A 151 -15.08 -16.97 2.68
N LEU A 152 -14.03 -16.89 3.52
CA LEU A 152 -13.70 -15.69 4.32
C LEU A 152 -13.20 -14.53 3.47
N GLU A 153 -12.39 -14.78 2.45
CA GLU A 153 -11.96 -13.75 1.51
C GLU A 153 -13.18 -13.15 0.79
N GLU A 154 -14.13 -14.01 0.37
CA GLU A 154 -15.36 -13.54 -0.26
C GLU A 154 -16.26 -12.79 0.72
N ALA A 155 -16.41 -13.30 1.94
CA ALA A 155 -17.14 -12.61 3.01
C ALA A 155 -16.57 -11.20 3.25
N THR A 156 -15.24 -11.08 3.27
CA THR A 156 -14.54 -9.80 3.46
C THR A 156 -14.74 -8.85 2.27
N ARG A 157 -14.75 -9.35 1.03
CA ARG A 157 -15.09 -8.53 -0.16
C ARG A 157 -16.48 -7.92 -0.06
N TYR A 158 -17.46 -8.63 0.50
CA TYR A 158 -18.80 -8.07 0.74
C TYR A 158 -18.78 -6.96 1.80
N LEU A 159 -18.04 -7.13 2.90
CA LEU A 159 -17.88 -6.07 3.92
C LEU A 159 -17.18 -4.83 3.34
N GLN A 160 -16.16 -5.00 2.50
CA GLN A 160 -15.51 -3.88 1.81
C GLN A 160 -16.47 -3.14 0.86
N ARG A 161 -17.40 -3.84 0.20
CA ARG A 161 -18.47 -3.20 -0.58
C ARG A 161 -19.40 -2.39 0.34
N ALA A 162 -19.82 -2.95 1.47
CA ALA A 162 -20.62 -2.25 2.47
C ALA A 162 -19.94 -0.98 3.01
N ILE A 163 -18.64 -1.06 3.31
CA ILE A 163 -17.85 0.08 3.79
C ILE A 163 -17.74 1.18 2.73
N ARG A 164 -17.52 0.80 1.45
CA ARG A 164 -17.54 1.76 0.33
C ARG A 164 -18.90 2.44 0.18
N SER A 165 -19.99 1.68 0.28
CA SER A 165 -21.36 2.22 0.31
C SER A 165 -21.60 3.17 1.49
N ALA A 166 -20.93 2.94 2.63
CA ALA A 166 -20.99 3.84 3.79
C ALA A 166 -20.18 5.16 3.60
N GLY A 167 -19.40 5.26 2.51
CA GLY A 167 -18.69 6.47 2.08
C GLY A 167 -17.19 6.47 2.38
N VAL A 168 -16.58 5.32 2.67
CA VAL A 168 -15.13 5.19 2.91
C VAL A 168 -14.50 4.29 1.86
N TYR A 169 -13.47 4.79 1.17
CA TYR A 169 -12.72 3.99 0.21
C TYR A 169 -11.66 3.13 0.93
N ILE A 170 -11.73 1.81 0.73
CA ILE A 170 -10.69 0.86 1.12
C ILE A 170 -10.19 0.20 -0.17
N PRO A 171 -8.89 0.35 -0.52
CA PRO A 171 -8.30 -0.38 -1.63
C PRO A 171 -8.38 -1.90 -1.39
N GLY A 172 -8.66 -2.65 -2.45
CA GLY A 172 -8.77 -4.12 -2.41
C GLY A 172 -7.44 -4.81 -2.13
#